data_AF-A0A0C4F626-F1
#
_entry.id   AF-A0A0C4F626-F1
#
_cell.length_a   1.000
_cell.length_b   1.000
_cell.length_c   1.000
_cell.angle_alpha   90.00
_cell.angle_beta   90.00
_cell.angle_gamma   90.00
#
_symmetry.space_group_name_H-M   'P 1'
#
loop_
_entity.id
_entity.type
_entity.pdbx_description
1 polymer ?
#
loop_
_entity_poly.entity_id
_entity_poly.type
_entity_poly.pdbx_seq_one_letter_code
_entity_poly.pdbx_strand_id
1 'polypeptide(L)'
;MTSEVARLRKYHEDLEMCIESLEVGCQSSFRVYFKRFYQGASDSLRELKENVGLKDEDEVLENQIDKLTQLAYFKRFPTRQDSGMLPHQMLLALGPTNSPPKTAIDTVERLARSAEIVREGFKVPYVAYNSIVTPALETLRDYIVKWESNLYRAPYTSLVGPTMSGKTRLILELAKHIPVVYICLRPPNSTGQPPRSELADLMLPDRAVKVDLEQRYTRLLHAIFRVVASFFSKPKRQHQAIQDQLNAWNKYSLQLNDAPVPFARDVQKKWRC
;
A
#
# COMPACT_ATOMS: atom_id res chain seq x y z
N MET A 1 0.17 -7.98 17.01
CA MET A 1 -0.67 -7.67 15.83
C MET A 1 -2.01 -7.20 16.35
N THR A 2 -2.51 -6.03 15.95
CA THR A 2 -3.78 -5.51 16.46
C THR A 2 -4.94 -6.42 16.01
N SER A 3 -5.99 -6.52 16.85
CA SER A 3 -7.19 -7.35 16.58
C SER A 3 -7.80 -7.07 15.20
N GLU A 4 -7.76 -5.81 14.75
CA GLU A 4 -8.30 -5.38 13.46
C GLU A 4 -7.51 -5.87 12.25
N VAL A 5 -6.17 -5.83 12.30
CA VAL A 5 -5.34 -6.33 11.20
C VAL A 5 -5.51 -7.84 11.06
N ALA A 6 -5.68 -8.56 12.17
CA ALA A 6 -5.99 -9.99 12.15
C ALA A 6 -7.37 -10.26 11.52
N ARG A 7 -8.40 -9.47 11.87
CA ARG A 7 -9.74 -9.56 11.26
C ARG A 7 -9.71 -9.32 9.75
N LEU A 8 -8.98 -8.30 9.29
CA LEU A 8 -8.85 -7.98 7.88
C LEU A 8 -8.07 -9.03 7.08
N ARG A 9 -7.05 -9.64 7.71
CA ARG A 9 -6.32 -10.76 7.13
C ARG A 9 -7.24 -11.96 6.94
N LYS A 10 -7.95 -12.37 7.99
CA LYS A 10 -8.92 -13.46 7.92
C LYS A 10 -9.98 -13.22 6.84
N TYR A 11 -10.49 -11.99 6.74
CA TYR A 11 -11.41 -11.62 5.66
C TYR A 11 -10.82 -11.86 4.26
N HIS A 12 -9.54 -11.51 4.02
CA HIS A 12 -8.92 -11.73 2.71
C HIS A 12 -8.70 -13.21 2.44
N GLU A 13 -8.19 -13.97 3.43
CA GLU A 13 -8.00 -15.42 3.32
C GLU A 13 -9.33 -16.13 3.04
N ASP A 14 -10.39 -15.81 3.79
CA ASP A 14 -11.72 -16.36 3.59
C ASP A 14 -12.32 -16.00 2.22
N LEU A 15 -12.05 -14.78 1.73
CA LEU A 15 -12.51 -14.35 0.40
C LEU A 15 -11.74 -15.05 -0.72
N GLU A 16 -10.42 -15.21 -0.60
CA GLU A 16 -9.60 -15.93 -1.57
C GLU A 16 -10.01 -17.40 -1.65
N MET A 17 -10.13 -18.09 -0.51
CA MET A 17 -10.64 -19.47 -0.47
C MET A 17 -12.03 -19.59 -1.08
N CYS A 18 -12.92 -18.63 -0.82
CA CYS A 18 -14.25 -18.62 -1.40
C CYS A 18 -14.19 -18.47 -2.93
N ILE A 19 -13.37 -17.54 -3.45
CA ILE A 19 -13.18 -17.35 -4.90
C ILE A 19 -12.58 -18.61 -5.55
N GLU A 20 -11.62 -19.26 -4.92
CA GLU A 20 -11.01 -20.50 -5.42
C GLU A 20 -11.99 -21.68 -5.45
N SER A 21 -12.93 -21.72 -4.50
CA SER A 21 -13.97 -22.76 -4.44
C SER A 21 -15.12 -22.57 -5.42
N LEU A 22 -15.22 -21.38 -6.04
CA LEU A 22 -16.27 -21.05 -7.01
C LEU A 22 -15.75 -21.29 -8.43
N GLU A 23 -16.61 -21.78 -9.32
CA GLU A 23 -16.33 -21.86 -10.77
C GLU A 23 -16.40 -20.47 -11.41
N VAL A 24 -15.57 -19.55 -10.95
CA VAL A 24 -15.58 -18.16 -11.40
C VAL A 24 -14.99 -18.09 -12.81
N GLY A 25 -15.85 -18.01 -13.83
CA GLY A 25 -15.41 -17.88 -15.22
C GLY A 25 -14.48 -16.68 -15.47
N CYS A 26 -14.61 -15.59 -14.69
CA CYS A 26 -13.70 -14.44 -14.73
C CYS A 26 -13.63 -13.69 -13.38
N GLN A 27 -12.46 -13.66 -12.74
CA GLN A 27 -12.24 -12.97 -11.46
C GLN A 27 -12.57 -11.46 -11.52
N SER A 28 -12.35 -10.84 -12.68
CA SER A 28 -12.67 -9.43 -12.91
C SER A 28 -14.17 -9.17 -12.79
N SER A 29 -14.99 -10.06 -13.36
CA SER A 29 -16.45 -9.99 -13.30
C SER A 29 -16.94 -10.18 -11.87
N PHE A 30 -16.42 -11.18 -11.15
CA PHE A 30 -16.75 -11.40 -9.74
C PHE A 30 -16.54 -10.14 -8.89
N ARG A 31 -15.42 -9.44 -9.07
CA ARG A 31 -15.12 -8.20 -8.32
C ARG A 31 -16.18 -7.11 -8.56
N VAL A 32 -16.72 -7.02 -9.77
CA VAL A 32 -17.76 -6.04 -10.11
C VAL A 32 -19.08 -6.40 -9.42
N TYR A 33 -19.53 -7.64 -9.53
CA TYR A 33 -20.80 -8.09 -8.94
C TYR A 33 -20.74 -8.15 -7.42
N PHE A 34 -19.64 -8.63 -6.84
CA PHE A 34 -19.43 -8.63 -5.39
C PHE A 34 -19.43 -7.20 -4.84
N LYS A 35 -18.85 -6.24 -5.58
CA LYS A 35 -18.93 -4.82 -5.23
C LYS A 35 -20.35 -4.28 -5.21
N ARG A 36 -21.14 -4.57 -6.25
CA ARG A 36 -22.55 -4.18 -6.29
C ARG A 36 -23.31 -4.78 -5.10
N PHE A 37 -23.02 -6.04 -4.78
CA PHE A 37 -23.65 -6.76 -3.67
C PHE A 37 -23.37 -6.14 -2.31
N TYR A 38 -22.09 -5.98 -1.92
CA TYR A 38 -21.80 -5.37 -0.61
C TYR A 38 -22.18 -3.88 -0.55
N GLN A 39 -22.43 -3.22 -1.67
CA GLN A 39 -22.94 -1.84 -1.71
C GLN A 39 -24.46 -1.75 -1.60
N GLY A 40 -25.18 -2.88 -1.66
CA GLY A 40 -26.64 -2.91 -1.63
C GLY A 40 -27.27 -2.35 -2.90
N ALA A 41 -26.68 -2.59 -4.07
CA ALA A 41 -27.33 -2.28 -5.34
C ALA A 41 -28.55 -3.21 -5.55
N SER A 42 -29.59 -2.71 -6.22
CA SER A 42 -30.75 -3.52 -6.60
C SER A 42 -30.32 -4.71 -7.46
N ASP A 43 -30.99 -5.85 -7.26
CA ASP A 43 -30.75 -7.13 -7.95
C ASP A 43 -29.32 -7.72 -7.82
N SER A 44 -28.46 -7.12 -7.00
CA SER A 44 -27.04 -7.46 -6.94
C SER A 44 -26.72 -8.88 -6.47
N LEU A 45 -27.57 -9.48 -5.61
CA LEU A 45 -27.43 -10.88 -5.22
C LEU A 45 -27.72 -11.83 -6.38
N ARG A 46 -28.77 -11.54 -7.17
CA ARG A 46 -29.13 -12.34 -8.35
C ARG A 46 -28.01 -12.28 -9.39
N GLU A 47 -27.53 -11.08 -9.70
CA GLU A 47 -26.42 -10.87 -10.63
C GLU A 47 -25.13 -11.56 -10.16
N LEU A 48 -24.85 -11.56 -8.85
CA LEU A 48 -23.69 -12.27 -8.30
C LEU A 48 -23.84 -13.78 -8.46
N LYS A 49 -25.01 -14.36 -8.12
CA LYS A 49 -25.31 -15.79 -8.30
C LYS A 49 -25.11 -16.24 -9.76
N GLU A 50 -25.68 -15.49 -10.70
CA GLU A 50 -25.54 -15.75 -12.13
C GLU A 50 -24.06 -15.73 -12.56
N ASN A 51 -23.28 -14.78 -12.04
CA ASN A 51 -21.87 -14.64 -12.40
C ASN A 51 -20.99 -15.79 -11.90
N VAL A 52 -21.30 -16.36 -10.74
CA VAL A 52 -20.53 -17.47 -10.17
C VAL A 52 -21.09 -18.84 -10.54
N GLY A 53 -22.01 -18.90 -11.52
CA GLY A 53 -22.55 -20.15 -12.05
C GLY A 53 -23.48 -20.90 -11.09
N LEU A 54 -23.99 -20.21 -10.07
CA LEU A 54 -24.75 -20.82 -8.98
C LEU A 54 -26.25 -20.90 -9.34
N LYS A 55 -26.80 -22.12 -9.45
CA LYS A 55 -28.23 -22.39 -9.69
C LYS A 55 -28.94 -22.73 -8.38
N ASP A 56 -30.22 -22.37 -8.25
CA ASP A 56 -30.99 -22.38 -6.99
C ASP A 56 -31.29 -23.78 -6.38
N GLU A 57 -30.72 -24.88 -6.90
CA GLU A 57 -31.13 -26.27 -6.56
C GLU A 57 -30.10 -27.07 -5.71
N ASP A 58 -28.94 -26.51 -5.34
CA ASP A 58 -27.89 -27.26 -4.62
C ASP A 58 -27.79 -26.88 -3.13
N GLU A 59 -27.78 -27.81 -2.17
CA GLU A 59 -27.57 -27.50 -0.73
C GLU A 59 -26.17 -26.88 -0.45
N VAL A 60 -25.21 -27.14 -1.35
CA VAL A 60 -23.88 -26.50 -1.37
C VAL A 60 -23.97 -24.99 -1.69
N LEU A 61 -25.02 -24.57 -2.41
CA LEU A 61 -25.34 -23.18 -2.75
C LEU A 61 -25.55 -22.32 -1.51
N GLU A 62 -26.33 -22.82 -0.54
CA GLU A 62 -26.75 -22.05 0.62
C GLU A 62 -25.55 -21.70 1.49
N ASN A 63 -24.65 -22.66 1.69
CA ASN A 63 -23.40 -22.47 2.44
C ASN A 63 -22.45 -21.46 1.76
N GLN A 64 -22.30 -21.49 0.43
CA GLN A 64 -21.44 -20.56 -0.30
C GLN A 64 -22.02 -19.14 -0.33
N ILE A 65 -23.34 -19.01 -0.51
CA ILE A 65 -24.03 -17.72 -0.47
C ILE A 65 -24.00 -17.11 0.93
N ASP A 66 -24.15 -17.93 1.97
CA ASP A 66 -24.01 -17.50 3.35
C ASP A 66 -22.61 -16.97 3.64
N LYS A 67 -21.58 -17.66 3.15
CA LYS A 67 -20.19 -17.20 3.28
C LYS A 67 -19.96 -15.89 2.53
N LEU A 68 -20.44 -15.76 1.29
CA LEU A 68 -20.38 -14.52 0.52
C LEU A 68 -21.13 -13.37 1.21
N THR A 69 -22.27 -13.67 1.84
CA THR A 69 -23.08 -12.71 2.59
C THR A 69 -22.33 -12.23 3.83
N GLN A 70 -21.70 -13.12 4.59
CA GLN A 70 -20.84 -12.77 5.74
C GLN A 70 -19.68 -11.86 5.31
N LEU A 71 -18.99 -12.22 4.22
CA LEU A 71 -17.89 -11.43 3.67
C LEU A 71 -18.38 -10.05 3.20
N ALA A 72 -19.49 -9.99 2.46
CA ALA A 72 -20.08 -8.73 2.01
C ALA A 72 -20.50 -7.84 3.19
N TYR A 73 -21.10 -8.43 4.22
CA TYR A 73 -21.49 -7.73 5.44
C TYR A 73 -20.29 -7.14 6.16
N PHE A 74 -19.24 -7.92 6.36
CA PHE A 74 -17.98 -7.44 6.94
C PHE A 74 -17.39 -6.30 6.10
N LYS A 75 -17.39 -6.43 4.77
CA LYS A 75 -16.84 -5.42 3.86
C LYS A 75 -17.59 -4.08 3.97
N ARG A 76 -18.92 -4.14 4.13
CA ARG A 76 -19.79 -2.98 4.27
C ARG A 76 -19.71 -2.37 5.68
N PHE A 77 -19.60 -3.20 6.71
CA PHE A 77 -19.65 -2.83 8.12
C PHE A 77 -18.45 -3.38 8.92
N PRO A 78 -17.21 -2.97 8.59
CA PRO A 78 -16.00 -3.57 9.16
C PRO A 78 -15.81 -3.31 10.66
N THR A 79 -16.60 -2.40 11.26
CA THR A 79 -16.55 -2.07 12.69
C THR A 79 -17.65 -2.75 13.50
N ARG A 80 -18.66 -3.36 12.87
CA ARG A 80 -19.71 -4.06 13.60
C ARG A 80 -19.15 -5.38 14.14
N GLN A 81 -19.56 -5.71 15.35
CA GLN A 81 -19.46 -7.08 15.86
C GLN A 81 -20.63 -7.86 15.27
N ASP A 82 -20.31 -8.94 14.60
CA ASP A 82 -21.21 -9.84 13.88
C ASP A 82 -21.42 -11.15 14.63
N SER A 83 -20.84 -11.28 15.83
CA SER A 83 -20.96 -12.45 16.70
C SER A 83 -22.43 -12.73 17.02
N GLY A 84 -22.99 -13.75 16.35
CA GLY A 84 -24.36 -14.21 16.55
C GLY A 84 -25.37 -13.76 15.49
N MET A 85 -24.98 -12.96 14.49
CA MET A 85 -25.89 -12.67 13.36
C MET A 85 -25.97 -13.88 12.42
N LEU A 86 -27.19 -14.26 12.06
CA LEU A 86 -27.44 -15.28 11.04
C LEU A 86 -27.28 -14.67 9.63
N PRO A 87 -26.90 -15.46 8.61
CA PRO A 87 -26.71 -14.97 7.25
C PRO A 87 -27.91 -14.20 6.67
N HIS A 88 -29.14 -14.64 6.93
CA HIS A 88 -30.34 -13.92 6.49
C HIS A 88 -30.46 -12.51 7.11
N GLN A 89 -30.00 -12.31 8.36
CA GLN A 89 -30.00 -10.99 9.02
C GLN A 89 -28.96 -10.07 8.40
N MET A 90 -27.79 -10.63 8.07
CA MET A 90 -26.74 -9.92 7.35
C MET A 90 -27.21 -9.52 5.96
N LEU A 91 -27.92 -10.41 5.26
CA LEU A 91 -28.49 -10.13 3.93
C LEU A 91 -29.52 -9.01 3.97
N LEU A 92 -30.42 -9.02 4.97
CA LEU A 92 -31.37 -7.92 5.18
C LEU A 92 -30.65 -6.59 5.43
N ALA A 93 -29.58 -6.59 6.24
CA ALA A 93 -28.77 -5.41 6.49
C ALA A 93 -27.95 -4.94 5.26
N LEU A 94 -27.68 -5.85 4.31
CA LEU A 94 -27.07 -5.55 3.02
C LEU A 94 -28.04 -5.02 1.97
N GLY A 95 -29.35 -4.98 2.27
CA GLY A 95 -30.39 -4.55 1.34
C GLY A 95 -30.20 -3.15 0.73
N PRO A 96 -31.12 -2.75 -0.17
CA PRO A 96 -31.04 -1.50 -0.90
C PRO A 96 -30.87 -0.30 0.04
N THR A 97 -29.83 0.49 -0.16
CA THR A 97 -29.63 1.70 0.64
C THR A 97 -30.09 2.94 -0.08
N ASN A 98 -30.98 3.67 0.58
CA ASN A 98 -31.31 5.07 0.30
C ASN A 98 -30.41 6.06 1.10
N SER A 99 -29.28 5.61 1.65
CA SER A 99 -28.55 6.41 2.65
C SER A 99 -27.93 7.69 2.04
N PRO A 100 -28.10 8.84 2.72
CA PRO A 100 -27.54 10.13 2.30
C PRO A 100 -25.99 10.11 2.38
N PRO A 101 -25.31 11.11 1.78
CA PRO A 101 -23.85 11.20 1.81
C PRO A 101 -23.36 11.26 3.26
N LYS A 102 -22.35 10.45 3.56
CA LYS A 102 -21.74 10.34 4.90
C LYS A 102 -21.27 11.71 5.39
N THR A 103 -21.50 12.02 6.67
CA THR A 103 -21.09 13.29 7.29
C THR A 103 -19.56 13.43 7.32
N ALA A 104 -19.08 14.68 7.37
CA ALA A 104 -17.64 14.98 7.36
C ALA A 104 -16.87 14.33 8.53
N ILE A 105 -17.51 14.18 9.70
CA ILE A 105 -16.91 13.63 10.92
C ILE A 105 -16.66 12.11 10.76
N ASP A 106 -17.62 11.34 10.25
CA ASP A 106 -17.45 9.90 9.94
C ASP A 106 -16.31 9.68 8.93
N THR A 107 -16.15 10.62 7.99
CA THR A 107 -15.09 10.54 6.98
C THR A 107 -13.70 10.72 7.58
N VAL A 108 -13.53 11.67 8.52
CA VAL A 108 -12.23 11.95 9.17
C VAL A 108 -11.80 10.80 10.07
N GLU A 109 -12.68 10.28 10.94
CA GLU A 109 -12.36 9.16 11.82
C GLU A 109 -12.02 7.89 11.03
N ARG A 110 -12.76 7.62 9.95
CA ARG A 110 -12.47 6.48 9.06
C ARG A 110 -11.13 6.62 8.34
N LEU A 111 -10.75 7.83 7.93
CA LEU A 111 -9.44 8.08 7.31
C LEU A 111 -8.29 7.90 8.30
N ALA A 112 -8.43 8.40 9.53
CA ALA A 112 -7.43 8.25 10.58
C ALA A 112 -7.21 6.77 10.93
N ARG A 113 -8.30 6.01 11.13
CA ARG A 113 -8.23 4.56 11.40
C ARG A 113 -7.64 3.78 10.22
N SER A 114 -7.97 4.16 8.99
CA SER A 114 -7.38 3.56 7.78
C SER A 114 -5.87 3.80 7.72
N ALA A 115 -5.39 4.98 8.12
CA ALA A 115 -3.97 5.28 8.16
C ALA A 115 -3.23 4.44 9.23
N GLU A 116 -3.83 4.24 10.41
CA GLU A 116 -3.27 3.38 11.45
C GLU A 116 -3.13 1.93 10.99
N ILE A 117 -4.19 1.37 10.37
CA ILE A 117 -4.16 0.00 9.80
C ILE A 117 -3.06 -0.12 8.75
N VAL A 118 -2.89 0.86 7.87
CA VAL A 118 -1.82 0.84 6.85
C VAL A 118 -0.44 0.88 7.49
N ARG A 119 -0.24 1.70 8.53
CA ARG A 119 1.05 1.78 9.26
C ARG A 119 1.37 0.48 10.00
N GLU A 120 0.39 -0.13 10.66
CA GLU A 120 0.55 -1.47 11.24
C GLU A 120 0.84 -2.52 10.16
N GLY A 121 0.19 -2.38 9.02
CA GLY A 121 0.44 -3.15 7.81
C GLY A 121 1.86 -3.00 7.25
N PHE A 122 2.66 -2.01 7.66
CA PHE A 122 4.10 -1.92 7.34
C PHE A 122 5.00 -2.71 8.31
N LYS A 123 4.47 -3.14 9.47
CA LYS A 123 5.23 -3.86 10.51
C LYS A 123 5.10 -5.38 10.41
N VAL A 124 4.01 -5.88 9.81
CA VAL A 124 3.77 -7.32 9.65
C VAL A 124 4.68 -7.94 8.58
N PRO A 125 4.98 -9.25 8.59
CA PRO A 125 5.72 -9.91 7.51
C PRO A 125 5.10 -9.68 6.12
N TYR A 126 5.94 -9.58 5.09
CA TYR A 126 5.49 -9.37 3.71
C TYR A 126 4.94 -10.69 3.13
N VAL A 127 3.69 -10.66 2.66
CA VAL A 127 3.05 -11.83 2.04
C VAL A 127 3.64 -12.07 0.66
N ALA A 128 3.83 -13.34 0.30
CA ALA A 128 4.40 -13.76 -1.00
C ALA A 128 5.78 -13.13 -1.29
N TYR A 129 6.60 -12.97 -0.25
CA TYR A 129 7.94 -12.38 -0.36
C TYR A 129 8.79 -13.03 -1.48
N ASN A 130 8.87 -14.37 -1.49
CA ASN A 130 9.66 -15.10 -2.48
C ASN A 130 9.12 -14.96 -3.92
N SER A 131 7.82 -14.71 -4.08
CA SER A 131 7.18 -14.58 -5.40
C SER A 131 7.18 -13.14 -5.92
N ILE A 132 7.46 -12.14 -5.06
CA ILE A 132 7.37 -10.72 -5.42
C ILE A 132 8.68 -9.97 -5.17
N VAL A 133 9.22 -10.04 -3.96
CA VAL A 133 10.40 -9.25 -3.58
C VAL A 133 11.65 -9.82 -4.25
N THR A 134 11.85 -11.14 -4.20
CA THR A 134 13.02 -11.78 -4.81
C THR A 134 13.09 -11.53 -6.32
N PRO A 135 12.01 -11.77 -7.11
CA PRO A 135 12.05 -11.52 -8.55
C PRO A 135 12.18 -10.04 -8.90
N ALA A 136 11.62 -9.14 -8.07
CA ALA A 136 11.80 -7.70 -8.26
C ALA A 136 13.27 -7.28 -8.06
N LEU A 137 13.96 -7.82 -7.05
CA LEU A 137 15.39 -7.57 -6.82
C LEU A 137 16.24 -8.10 -7.98
N GLU A 138 15.94 -9.29 -8.47
CA GLU A 138 16.61 -9.90 -9.62
C GLU A 138 16.43 -9.04 -10.88
N THR A 139 15.19 -8.64 -11.17
CA THR A 139 14.87 -7.77 -12.32
C THR A 139 15.62 -6.44 -12.25
N LEU A 140 15.66 -5.79 -11.09
CA LEU A 140 16.38 -4.54 -10.92
C LEU A 140 17.90 -4.71 -11.12
N ARG A 141 18.48 -5.82 -10.64
CA ARG A 141 19.89 -6.15 -10.86
C ARG A 141 20.18 -6.39 -12.34
N ASP A 142 19.32 -7.13 -13.02
CA ASP A 142 19.45 -7.40 -14.45
C ASP A 142 19.42 -6.11 -15.28
N TYR A 143 18.54 -5.17 -14.94
CA TYR A 143 18.48 -3.87 -15.60
C TYR A 143 19.73 -3.02 -15.35
N ILE A 144 20.32 -3.10 -14.16
CA ILE A 144 21.60 -2.42 -13.88
C ILE A 144 22.73 -3.04 -14.70
N VAL A 145 22.79 -4.36 -14.82
CA VAL A 145 23.83 -5.06 -15.62
C VAL A 145 23.69 -4.75 -17.11
N LYS A 146 22.46 -4.65 -17.62
CA LYS A 146 22.17 -4.33 -19.02
C LYS A 146 22.21 -2.83 -19.33
N TRP A 147 22.42 -1.98 -18.33
CA TRP A 147 22.43 -0.54 -18.53
C TRP A 147 23.72 -0.10 -19.23
N GLU A 148 23.54 0.49 -20.41
CA GLU A 148 24.60 1.03 -21.24
C GLU A 148 24.69 2.56 -21.04
N SER A 149 25.71 3.02 -20.34
CA SER A 149 25.88 4.44 -19.97
C SER A 149 26.17 5.36 -21.17
N ASN A 150 26.63 4.81 -22.29
CA ASN A 150 26.77 5.49 -23.57
C ASN A 150 25.43 5.74 -24.28
N LEU A 151 24.41 4.92 -24.01
CA LEU A 151 23.08 5.04 -24.64
C LEU A 151 22.06 5.73 -23.71
N TYR A 152 22.15 5.49 -22.40
CA TYR A 152 21.16 5.96 -21.42
C TYR A 152 21.83 6.72 -20.29
N ARG A 153 21.26 7.89 -19.92
CA ARG A 153 21.80 8.76 -18.86
C ARG A 153 21.82 8.10 -17.48
N ALA A 154 20.84 7.25 -17.18
CA ALA A 154 20.76 6.48 -15.94
C ALA A 154 19.75 5.31 -16.08
N PRO A 155 19.84 4.27 -15.23
CA PRO A 155 18.87 3.19 -15.20
C PRO A 155 17.61 3.61 -14.44
N TYR A 156 16.59 4.08 -15.16
CA TYR A 156 15.30 4.45 -14.57
C TYR A 156 14.33 3.27 -14.56
N THR A 157 13.49 3.18 -13.54
CA THR A 157 12.42 2.16 -13.44
C THR A 157 11.16 2.80 -12.89
N SER A 158 10.00 2.38 -13.42
CA SER A 158 8.69 2.82 -12.96
C SER A 158 7.92 1.65 -12.39
N LEU A 159 7.39 1.80 -11.18
CA LEU A 159 6.50 0.82 -10.55
C LEU A 159 5.06 1.33 -10.64
N VAL A 160 4.29 0.75 -11.56
CA VAL A 160 2.90 1.15 -11.83
C VAL A 160 1.94 0.12 -11.24
N GLY A 161 0.86 0.60 -10.61
CA GLY A 161 -0.18 -0.27 -10.10
C GLY A 161 -1.28 0.51 -9.39
N PRO A 162 -2.45 -0.11 -9.12
CA PRO A 162 -3.57 0.54 -8.45
C PRO A 162 -3.24 1.08 -7.05
N THR A 163 -4.06 1.99 -6.54
CA THR A 163 -4.00 2.42 -5.14
C THR A 163 -4.12 1.20 -4.22
N MET A 164 -3.33 1.17 -3.14
CA MET A 164 -3.26 0.06 -2.17
C MET A 164 -2.76 -1.29 -2.71
N SER A 165 -2.18 -1.35 -3.92
CA SER A 165 -1.57 -2.58 -4.45
C SER A 165 -0.21 -2.96 -3.81
N GLY A 166 0.16 -2.37 -2.66
CA GLY A 166 1.41 -2.68 -1.98
C GLY A 166 2.69 -2.05 -2.54
N LYS A 167 2.63 -1.15 -3.53
CA LYS A 167 3.83 -0.50 -4.14
C LYS A 167 4.83 0.05 -3.14
N THR A 168 4.35 0.88 -2.20
CA THR A 168 5.20 1.44 -1.16
C THR A 168 5.78 0.33 -0.29
N ARG A 169 4.96 -0.64 0.10
CA ARG A 169 5.43 -1.76 0.93
C ARG A 169 6.55 -2.54 0.22
N LEU A 170 6.44 -2.77 -1.09
CA LEU A 170 7.51 -3.38 -1.88
C LEU A 170 8.81 -2.56 -1.77
N ILE A 171 8.77 -1.23 -1.96
CA ILE A 171 9.97 -0.37 -1.81
C ILE A 171 10.60 -0.51 -0.41
N LEU A 172 9.78 -0.60 0.64
CA LEU A 172 10.27 -0.79 2.01
C LEU A 172 10.92 -2.16 2.22
N GLU A 173 10.44 -3.21 1.54
CA GLU A 173 11.12 -4.51 1.54
C GLU A 173 12.43 -4.46 0.77
N LEU A 174 12.48 -3.81 -0.40
CA LEU A 174 13.71 -3.62 -1.16
C LEU A 174 14.78 -2.89 -0.33
N ALA A 175 14.37 -1.90 0.48
CA ALA A 175 15.25 -1.16 1.39
C ALA A 175 15.93 -2.04 2.46
N LYS A 176 15.47 -3.27 2.69
CA LYS A 176 16.15 -4.23 3.57
C LYS A 176 17.36 -4.88 2.92
N HIS A 177 17.47 -4.82 1.60
CA HIS A 177 18.51 -5.49 0.81
C HIS A 177 19.48 -4.51 0.13
N ILE A 178 19.04 -3.27 -0.10
CA ILE A 178 19.82 -2.22 -0.75
C ILE A 178 19.63 -0.87 -0.05
N PRO A 179 20.61 0.05 -0.10
CA PRO A 179 20.43 1.41 0.38
C PRO A 179 19.37 2.13 -0.47
N VAL A 180 18.28 2.57 0.16
CA VAL A 180 17.19 3.30 -0.51
C VAL A 180 17.06 4.69 0.07
N VAL A 181 17.06 5.71 -0.79
CA VAL A 181 16.59 7.07 -0.46
C VAL A 181 15.13 7.17 -0.92
N TYR A 182 14.20 7.16 0.02
CA TYR A 182 12.76 7.26 -0.28
C TYR A 182 12.25 8.69 -0.08
N ILE A 183 11.64 9.28 -1.11
CA ILE A 183 11.06 10.63 -1.06
C ILE A 183 9.61 10.55 -1.56
N CYS A 184 8.66 10.79 -0.66
CA CYS A 184 7.24 10.78 -0.95
C CYS A 184 6.75 12.17 -1.38
N LEU A 185 6.36 12.31 -2.64
CA LEU A 185 5.96 13.59 -3.25
C LEU A 185 4.45 13.89 -3.15
N ARG A 186 3.71 13.20 -2.27
CA ARG A 186 2.27 13.42 -2.05
C ARG A 186 1.97 14.89 -1.76
N PRO A 187 0.81 15.46 -2.14
CA PRO A 187 0.46 16.85 -1.84
C PRO A 187 0.58 17.21 -0.34
N PRO A 188 0.86 18.49 0.02
CA PRO A 188 1.10 18.93 1.41
C PRO A 188 0.02 18.57 2.44
N ASN A 189 -1.23 18.39 2.00
CA ASN A 189 -2.38 18.07 2.86
C ASN A 189 -2.93 16.64 2.63
N SER A 190 -2.15 15.77 1.99
CA SER A 190 -2.57 14.39 1.75
C SER A 190 -2.54 13.58 3.05
N THR A 191 -3.65 12.95 3.41
CA THR A 191 -3.77 12.01 4.56
C THR A 191 -3.25 10.60 4.25
N GLY A 192 -2.93 10.30 2.98
CA GLY A 192 -2.46 8.99 2.55
C GLY A 192 -1.07 8.62 3.09
N GLN A 193 -0.83 7.32 3.23
CA GLN A 193 0.42 6.78 3.76
C GLN A 193 1.37 6.25 2.65
N PRO A 194 2.70 6.32 2.82
CA PRO A 194 3.42 7.08 3.85
C PRO A 194 3.21 8.59 3.67
N PRO A 195 3.47 9.40 4.71
CA PRO A 195 3.30 10.85 4.64
C PRO A 195 4.21 11.49 3.58
N ARG A 196 3.89 12.73 3.19
CA ARG A 196 4.77 13.55 2.34
C ARG A 196 6.12 13.71 3.04
N SER A 197 7.22 13.51 2.31
CA SER A 197 8.56 13.66 2.87
C SER A 197 8.94 15.13 3.04
N GLU A 198 9.72 15.44 4.08
CA GLU A 198 10.26 16.79 4.31
C GLU A 198 11.11 17.33 3.14
N LEU A 199 11.72 16.45 2.35
CA LEU A 199 12.49 16.81 1.16
C LEU A 199 11.62 17.08 -0.08
N ALA A 200 10.31 16.83 -0.03
CA ALA A 200 9.44 16.94 -1.19
C ALA A 200 9.30 18.38 -1.70
N ASP A 201 9.39 19.39 -0.82
CA ASP A 201 9.33 20.80 -1.21
C ASP A 201 10.65 21.28 -1.85
N LEU A 202 11.77 20.61 -1.54
CA LEU A 202 13.03 20.84 -2.27
C LEU A 202 12.94 20.26 -3.70
N MET A 203 12.33 19.08 -3.84
CA MET A 203 12.11 18.40 -5.12
C MET A 203 11.08 19.09 -6.01
N LEU A 204 10.04 19.68 -5.43
CA LEU A 204 8.94 20.35 -6.13
C LEU A 204 8.94 21.84 -5.77
N PRO A 205 9.82 22.67 -6.38
CA PRO A 205 9.80 24.10 -6.16
C PRO A 205 8.45 24.70 -6.55
N ASP A 206 8.10 25.80 -5.89
CA ASP A 206 6.93 26.59 -6.27
C ASP A 206 7.08 27.08 -7.72
N ARG A 207 6.03 26.83 -8.53
CA ARG A 207 5.98 27.21 -9.94
C ARG A 207 6.05 28.72 -10.14
N ALA A 208 5.71 29.51 -9.12
CA ALA A 208 5.79 30.97 -9.17
C ALA A 208 7.23 31.50 -9.18
N VAL A 209 8.20 30.68 -8.75
CA VAL A 209 9.61 31.11 -8.70
C VAL A 209 10.31 30.68 -9.99
N LYS A 210 10.87 31.64 -10.74
CA LYS A 210 11.84 31.33 -11.79
C LYS A 210 13.10 30.76 -11.15
N VAL A 211 13.22 29.44 -11.16
CA VAL A 211 14.40 28.73 -10.64
C VAL A 211 15.11 28.04 -11.79
N ASP A 212 16.42 28.17 -11.84
CA ASP A 212 17.26 27.28 -12.65
C ASP A 212 17.12 25.85 -12.09
N LEU A 213 16.34 25.03 -12.79
CA LEU A 213 16.05 23.66 -12.39
C LEU A 213 17.31 22.77 -12.45
N GLU A 214 18.21 23.02 -13.39
CA GLU A 214 19.43 22.22 -13.53
C GLU A 214 20.36 22.47 -12.35
N GLN A 215 20.64 23.74 -12.06
CA GLN A 215 21.46 24.11 -10.90
C GLN A 215 20.80 23.64 -9.60
N ARG A 216 19.48 23.78 -9.49
CA ARG A 216 18.71 23.30 -8.34
C ARG A 216 18.88 21.79 -8.18
N TYR A 217 18.47 20.97 -9.14
CA TYR A 217 18.53 19.52 -8.97
C TYR A 217 19.96 19.01 -8.81
N THR A 218 20.94 19.62 -9.48
CA THR A 218 22.37 19.29 -9.31
C THR A 218 22.81 19.47 -7.86
N ARG A 219 22.49 20.61 -7.24
CA ARG A 219 22.80 20.85 -5.82
C ARG A 219 22.11 19.83 -4.89
N LEU A 220 20.96 19.28 -5.29
CA LEU A 220 20.04 18.56 -4.38
C LEU A 220 20.49 17.13 -4.33
N LEU A 221 20.70 16.58 -5.52
CA LEU A 221 21.33 15.29 -5.71
C LEU A 221 22.71 15.29 -5.08
N HIS A 222 23.53 16.33 -5.27
CA HIS A 222 24.82 16.43 -4.60
C HIS A 222 24.71 16.42 -3.07
N ALA A 223 23.79 17.19 -2.49
CA ALA A 223 23.55 17.19 -1.04
C ALA A 223 23.09 15.81 -0.53
N ILE A 224 22.14 15.16 -1.24
CA ILE A 224 21.67 13.80 -0.94
C ILE A 224 22.84 12.81 -0.98
N PHE A 225 23.60 12.76 -2.08
CA PHE A 225 24.72 11.83 -2.25
C PHE A 225 25.81 12.06 -1.21
N ARG A 226 26.12 13.32 -0.86
CA ARG A 226 27.09 13.61 0.21
C ARG A 226 26.62 13.10 1.57
N VAL A 227 25.34 13.25 1.91
CA VAL A 227 24.80 12.73 3.19
C VAL A 227 24.82 11.21 3.20
N VAL A 228 24.40 10.57 2.11
CA VAL A 228 24.47 9.10 1.95
C VAL A 228 25.91 8.61 2.11
N ALA A 229 26.86 9.15 1.34
CA ALA A 229 28.27 8.77 1.42
C ALA A 229 28.83 8.98 2.83
N SER A 230 28.58 10.15 3.43
CA SER A 230 29.04 10.45 4.79
C SER A 230 28.46 9.51 5.85
N PHE A 231 27.26 8.98 5.64
CA PHE A 231 26.66 8.01 6.55
C PHE A 231 27.39 6.66 6.49
N PHE A 232 27.60 6.12 5.28
CA PHE A 232 28.19 4.79 5.08
C PHE A 232 29.71 4.77 5.27
N SER A 233 30.40 5.89 5.01
CA SER A 233 31.87 6.00 5.20
C SER A 233 32.32 6.11 6.66
N LYS A 234 31.40 6.15 7.65
CA LYS A 234 31.81 6.21 9.06
C LYS A 234 32.56 4.94 9.45
N PRO A 235 33.73 5.00 10.11
CA PRO A 235 34.49 3.81 10.50
C PRO A 235 33.65 2.82 11.29
N LYS A 236 32.87 3.30 12.27
CA LYS A 236 31.96 2.46 13.06
C LYS A 236 30.93 1.70 12.22
N ARG A 237 30.55 2.20 11.03
CA ARG A 237 29.60 1.54 10.11
C ARG A 237 30.28 0.51 9.24
N GLN A 238 31.45 0.82 8.69
CA GLN A 238 32.17 -0.06 7.76
C GLN A 238 32.55 -1.41 8.37
N HIS A 239 32.77 -1.45 9.69
CA HIS A 239 33.05 -2.69 10.42
C HIS A 239 31.81 -3.51 10.77
N GLN A 240 30.59 -3.02 10.49
CA GLN A 240 29.35 -3.75 10.75
C GLN A 240 28.96 -4.63 9.56
N ALA A 241 28.24 -5.72 9.82
CA ALA A 241 27.62 -6.51 8.77
C ALA A 241 26.70 -5.65 7.90
N ILE A 242 26.60 -5.94 6.60
CA ILE A 242 25.81 -5.15 5.64
C ILE A 242 24.36 -4.97 6.11
N GLN A 243 23.76 -6.00 6.70
CA GLN A 243 22.41 -5.94 7.22
C GLN A 243 22.25 -4.92 8.34
N ASP A 244 23.23 -4.81 9.24
CA ASP A 244 23.22 -3.83 10.33
C ASP A 244 23.39 -2.41 9.81
N GLN A 245 24.22 -2.24 8.77
CA GLN A 245 24.37 -0.96 8.09
C GLN A 245 23.04 -0.52 7.45
N LEU A 246 22.36 -1.42 6.75
CA LEU A 246 21.05 -1.17 6.11
C LEU A 246 19.95 -0.92 7.14
N ASN A 247 19.87 -1.70 8.22
CA ASN A 247 18.91 -1.49 9.29
C ASN A 247 19.07 -0.10 9.92
N ALA A 248 20.32 0.31 10.15
CA ALA A 248 20.59 1.61 10.72
C ALA A 248 20.39 2.76 9.72
N TRP A 249 20.63 2.52 8.43
CA TRP A 249 20.29 3.45 7.34
C TRP A 249 18.77 3.67 7.27
N ASN A 250 18.00 2.59 7.31
CA ASN A 250 16.54 2.64 7.26
C ASN A 250 15.98 3.41 8.45
N LYS A 251 16.52 3.22 9.66
CA LYS A 251 16.15 4.02 10.84
C LYS A 251 16.50 5.51 10.71
N TYR A 252 17.56 5.84 9.98
CA TYR A 252 18.03 7.21 9.80
C TYR A 252 17.28 7.95 8.67
N SER A 253 16.80 7.23 7.65
CA SER A 253 16.33 7.82 6.39
C SER A 253 14.86 7.59 6.06
N LEU A 254 14.22 6.50 6.53
CA LEU A 254 12.86 6.17 6.13
C LEU A 254 11.82 6.82 7.05
N GLN A 255 11.09 7.78 6.48
CA GLN A 255 9.95 8.42 7.14
C GLN A 255 8.66 7.61 6.89
N LEU A 256 8.33 6.73 7.84
CA LEU A 256 7.12 5.88 7.78
C LEU A 256 5.91 6.45 8.51
N ASN A 257 6.13 7.48 9.32
CA ASN A 257 5.14 8.18 10.10
C ASN A 257 5.44 9.69 10.04
N ASP A 258 4.61 10.49 10.70
CA ASP A 258 4.72 11.94 10.67
C ASP A 258 5.93 12.47 11.47
N ALA A 259 6.72 11.58 12.09
CA ALA A 259 7.93 11.98 12.80
C ALA A 259 9.04 12.33 11.78
N PRO A 260 9.75 13.46 12.00
CA PRO A 260 10.85 13.85 11.12
C PRO A 260 12.02 12.87 11.23
N VAL A 261 12.73 12.67 10.12
CA VAL A 261 13.91 11.79 10.07
C VAL A 261 15.20 12.60 9.96
N PRO A 262 16.28 12.22 10.67
CA PRO A 262 17.51 13.00 10.66
C PRO A 262 18.11 13.21 9.26
N PHE A 263 17.90 12.26 8.35
CA PHE A 263 18.35 12.35 6.96
C PHE A 263 17.86 13.63 6.26
N ALA A 264 16.57 13.97 6.37
CA ALA A 264 16.01 15.12 5.66
C ALA A 264 16.64 16.43 6.14
N ARG A 265 16.78 16.58 7.46
CA ARG A 265 17.45 17.74 8.07
C ARG A 265 18.91 17.86 7.64
N ASP A 266 19.65 16.75 7.60
CA ASP A 266 21.06 16.76 7.24
C ASP A 266 21.25 17.11 5.75
N VAL A 267 20.35 16.64 4.87
CA VAL A 267 20.31 17.04 3.45
C VAL A 267 19.99 18.53 3.32
N GLN A 268 18.97 19.03 4.00
CA GLN A 268 18.62 20.46 4.00
C GLN A 268 19.78 21.34 4.47
N LYS A 269 20.54 20.90 5.48
CA LYS A 269 21.75 21.60 5.93
C LYS A 269 22.81 21.64 4.84
N LYS A 270 23.09 20.50 4.19
CA LYS A 270 24.08 20.42 3.10
C LYS A 270 23.67 21.16 1.83
N TRP A 271 22.37 21.26 1.58
CA TRP A 271 21.79 22.00 0.46
C TRP A 271 21.98 23.52 0.58
N ARG A 272 21.98 24.04 1.81
CA ARG A 272 22.14 25.48 2.11
C ARG A 272 23.60 25.93 2.16
N CYS A 273 24.55 24.99 2.22
CA CYS A 273 26.00 25.26 2.23
C CYS A 273 26.55 25.20 0.81
#